data_AF-A0A2P6Q621-F1
#
_entry.id   AF-A0A2P6Q621-F1
#
_cell.length_a   1.000
_cell.length_b   1.000
_cell.length_c   1.000
_cell.angle_alpha   90.00
_cell.angle_beta   90.00
_cell.angle_gamma   90.00
#
_symmetry.space_group_name_H-M   'P 1'
#
loop_
_entity.id
_entity.type
_entity.pdbx_description
1 polymer ?
#
loop_
_entity_poly.entity_id
_entity_poly.type
_entity_poly.pdbx_seq_one_letter_code
_entity_poly.pdbx_strand_id
1 'polypeptide(L)'
;MLLLSQLLLTKESFESCKIQLFFIAEEDTDAEGLKADVKKFLYDLRMHAEVIVVTMKSWDMQADSGAPQDESVEAYNAAQKRIADYLAEMKSTAKKQGTPLMADGKQVVVNEQQVEKFLYTTLKLNSTILRYSRMVAVVLVSLPPPPVNHPAYFYMEYMDLLVENVPRLLIVKGYRRDVVTLFT
;
A
#
# COMPACT_ATOMS: atom_id res chain seq x y z
N MET A 1 -11.30 2.33 8.43
CA MET A 1 -10.41 1.18 8.68
C MET A 1 -10.67 0.57 10.06
N LEU A 2 -10.26 1.22 11.16
CA LEU A 2 -10.44 0.69 12.53
C LEU A 2 -11.90 0.42 12.91
N LEU A 3 -12.80 1.31 12.51
CA LEU A 3 -14.24 1.10 12.69
C LEU A 3 -14.74 -0.17 12.01
N LEU A 4 -14.34 -0.35 10.74
CA LEU A 4 -14.78 -1.50 9.96
C LEU A 4 -14.30 -2.81 10.58
N SER A 5 -13.04 -2.87 11.05
CA SER A 5 -12.52 -4.05 11.75
C SER A 5 -13.32 -4.36 13.02
N GLN A 6 -13.74 -3.35 13.78
CA GLN A 6 -14.53 -3.56 15.00
C GLN A 6 -15.95 -4.01 14.70
N LEU A 7 -16.59 -3.44 13.67
CA LEU A 7 -17.91 -3.86 13.23
C LEU A 7 -17.91 -5.30 12.69
N LEU A 8 -16.84 -5.74 12.04
CA LEU A 8 -16.72 -7.12 11.57
C LEU A 8 -16.78 -8.11 12.74
N LEU A 9 -16.11 -7.81 13.87
CA LEU A 9 -16.16 -8.67 15.06
C LEU A 9 -17.56 -8.80 15.69
N THR A 10 -18.50 -7.93 15.36
CA THR A 10 -19.91 -8.06 15.83
C THR A 10 -20.68 -9.17 15.10
N LYS A 11 -20.11 -9.73 14.03
CA LYS A 11 -20.74 -10.79 13.25
C LYS A 11 -20.22 -12.14 13.71
N GLU A 12 -21.13 -13.11 13.86
CA GLU A 12 -20.83 -14.49 14.28
C GLU A 12 -19.67 -15.11 13.48
N SER A 13 -19.60 -14.85 12.16
CA SER A 13 -18.53 -15.37 11.30
C SER A 13 -17.12 -14.87 11.66
N PHE A 14 -17.00 -13.77 12.41
CA PHE A 14 -15.73 -13.16 12.81
C PHE A 14 -15.56 -13.06 14.33
N GLU A 15 -16.46 -13.62 15.13
CA GLU A 15 -16.44 -13.50 16.60
C GLU A 15 -15.14 -14.06 17.21
N SER A 16 -14.58 -15.13 16.62
CA SER A 16 -13.32 -15.74 17.05
C SER A 16 -12.06 -15.09 16.47
N CYS A 17 -12.21 -14.07 15.62
CA CYS A 17 -11.09 -13.42 14.97
C CYS A 17 -10.42 -12.40 15.91
N LYS A 18 -9.10 -12.23 15.74
CA LYS A 18 -8.31 -11.22 16.44
C LYS A 18 -7.91 -10.13 15.47
N ILE A 19 -7.93 -8.88 15.92
CA ILE A 19 -7.47 -7.74 15.12
C ILE A 19 -5.96 -7.60 15.32
N GLN A 20 -5.21 -7.64 14.23
CA GLN A 20 -3.78 -7.30 14.18
C GLN A 20 -3.59 -6.06 13.32
N LEU A 21 -2.95 -5.03 13.88
CA LEU A 21 -2.67 -3.77 13.23
C LEU A 21 -1.19 -3.69 12.87
N PHE A 22 -0.94 -3.65 11.57
CA PHE A 22 0.40 -3.51 11.02
C PHE A 22 0.66 -2.05 10.64
N PHE A 23 1.76 -1.51 11.13
CA PHE A 23 2.29 -0.21 10.76
C PHE A 23 3.60 -0.40 10.03
N ILE A 24 3.77 0.32 8.93
CA ILE A 24 4.99 0.31 8.14
C ILE A 24 5.71 1.62 8.40
N ALA A 25 6.98 1.51 8.77
CA ALA A 25 7.80 2.65 9.13
C ALA A 25 9.16 2.56 8.42
N GLU A 26 9.72 3.69 8.01
CA GLU A 26 11.07 3.76 7.44
C GLU A 26 12.12 3.52 8.57
N GLU A 27 13.32 3.04 8.24
CA GLU A 27 14.35 2.64 9.24
C GLU A 27 14.81 3.76 10.18
N ASP A 28 14.66 5.01 9.77
CA ASP A 28 15.01 6.21 10.53
C ASP A 28 13.90 6.69 11.47
N THR A 29 12.75 6.02 11.49
CA THR A 29 11.61 6.40 12.33
C THR A 29 11.61 5.69 13.69
N ASP A 30 11.12 6.37 14.73
CA ASP A 30 10.96 5.81 16.08
C ASP A 30 9.80 4.79 16.13
N ALA A 31 10.10 3.56 15.75
CA ALA A 31 9.15 2.45 15.72
C ALA A 31 8.61 2.09 17.11
N GLU A 32 9.41 2.25 18.17
CA GLU A 32 8.99 1.95 19.54
C GLU A 32 8.03 3.02 20.08
N GLY A 33 8.36 4.30 19.86
CA GLY A 33 7.47 5.42 20.16
C GLY A 33 6.14 5.31 19.42
N LEU A 34 6.17 5.05 18.11
CA LEU A 34 4.96 4.85 17.31
C LEU A 34 4.10 3.70 17.86
N LYS A 35 4.73 2.57 18.23
CA LYS A 35 4.03 1.43 18.82
C LYS A 35 3.38 1.79 20.15
N ALA A 36 4.06 2.57 21.00
CA ALA A 36 3.53 3.01 22.30
C ALA A 36 2.33 3.96 22.11
N ASP A 37 2.45 4.94 21.22
CA ASP A 37 1.41 5.92 20.95
C ASP A 37 0.14 5.27 20.37
N VAL A 38 0.31 4.35 19.42
CA VAL A 38 -0.82 3.60 18.85
C VAL A 38 -1.48 2.71 19.91
N LYS A 39 -0.69 2.02 20.76
CA LYS A 39 -1.25 1.22 21.85
C LYS A 39 -2.07 2.07 22.82
N LYS A 40 -1.57 3.25 23.17
CA LYS A 40 -2.29 4.21 24.01
C LYS A 40 -3.60 4.66 23.33
N PHE A 41 -3.55 5.02 22.05
CA PHE A 41 -4.73 5.40 21.29
C PHE A 41 -5.80 4.30 21.25
N LEU A 42 -5.40 3.04 21.05
CA LEU A 42 -6.32 1.90 21.06
C LEU A 42 -6.90 1.64 22.45
N TYR A 43 -6.12 1.84 23.51
CA TYR A 43 -6.58 1.76 24.89
C TYR A 43 -7.67 2.79 25.18
N ASP A 44 -7.46 4.05 24.78
CA ASP A 44 -8.44 5.13 24.94
C ASP A 44 -9.75 4.85 24.20
N LEU A 45 -9.67 4.16 23.05
CA LEU A 45 -10.82 3.71 22.26
C LEU A 45 -11.43 2.37 22.72
N ARG A 46 -10.88 1.73 23.77
CA ARG A 46 -11.26 0.38 24.23
C ARG A 46 -11.23 -0.68 23.12
N MET A 47 -10.32 -0.53 22.17
CA MET A 47 -10.12 -1.48 21.08
C MET A 47 -9.02 -2.47 21.43
N HIS A 48 -9.37 -3.76 21.49
CA HIS A 48 -8.40 -4.83 21.68
C HIS A 48 -7.80 -5.26 20.33
N ALA A 49 -6.60 -4.75 20.02
CA ALA A 49 -5.84 -5.14 18.84
C ALA A 49 -4.35 -5.31 19.15
N GLU A 50 -3.70 -6.26 18.49
CA GLU A 50 -2.25 -6.43 18.54
C GLU A 50 -1.57 -5.42 17.59
N VAL A 51 -0.58 -4.68 18.08
CA VAL A 51 0.14 -3.67 17.28
C VAL A 51 1.51 -4.21 16.88
N ILE A 52 1.74 -4.28 15.58
CA ILE A 52 2.99 -4.75 14.98
C ILE A 52 3.54 -3.61 14.11
N VAL A 53 4.77 -3.18 14.38
CA VAL A 53 5.47 -2.20 13.55
C VAL A 53 6.52 -2.95 12.74
N VAL A 54 6.46 -2.83 11.42
CA VAL A 54 7.38 -3.44 10.47
C VAL A 54 8.24 -2.34 9.88
N THR A 55 9.53 -2.40 10.18
CA THR A 55 10.51 -1.47 9.64
C THR A 55 10.92 -1.89 8.23
N MET A 56 10.93 -0.95 7.29
CA MET A 56 11.37 -1.16 5.92
C MET A 56 12.64 -0.35 5.62
N LYS A 57 13.64 -1.04 5.03
CA LYS A 57 14.79 -0.39 4.41
C LYS A 57 14.34 0.67 3.42
N SER A 58 14.97 1.83 3.48
CA SER A 58 14.72 2.91 2.55
C SER A 58 15.03 2.47 1.12
N TRP A 59 14.26 3.03 0.18
CA TRP A 59 14.33 2.73 -1.25
C TRP A 59 15.67 3.18 -1.88
N ASP A 60 16.38 4.11 -1.24
CA ASP A 60 17.67 4.67 -1.68
C ASP A 60 18.87 3.74 -1.43
N MET A 61 18.73 2.69 -0.61
CA MET A 61 19.82 1.79 -0.23
C MET A 61 20.02 0.58 -1.17
N GLN A 62 19.62 0.69 -2.44
CA GLN A 62 19.60 -0.43 -3.40
C GLN A 62 20.97 -0.82 -3.96
N ALA A 63 22.01 -0.86 -3.11
CA ALA A 63 23.30 -1.47 -3.41
C ALA A 63 23.62 -2.74 -2.60
N ASP A 64 22.78 -3.16 -1.63
CA ASP A 64 23.13 -4.37 -0.87
C ASP A 64 21.95 -5.28 -0.47
N SER A 65 21.90 -6.40 -1.19
CA SER A 65 21.65 -7.77 -0.70
C SER A 65 20.45 -8.02 0.21
N GLY A 66 19.42 -8.65 -0.38
CA GLY A 66 18.37 -9.35 0.35
C GLY A 66 17.11 -9.55 -0.48
N ALA A 67 17.17 -10.44 -1.47
CA ALA A 67 16.01 -10.81 -2.27
C ALA A 67 14.83 -11.27 -1.38
N PRO A 68 13.64 -10.64 -1.46
CA PRO A 68 12.40 -11.30 -1.07
C PRO A 68 12.09 -12.40 -2.08
N GLN A 69 11.27 -13.38 -1.68
CA GLN A 69 10.85 -14.55 -2.48
C GLN A 69 10.64 -14.29 -3.98
N ASP A 70 11.16 -15.21 -4.79
CA ASP A 70 11.30 -15.16 -6.27
C ASP A 70 10.05 -14.62 -7.00
N GLU A 71 8.86 -15.10 -6.64
CA GLU A 71 7.59 -14.73 -7.33
C GLU A 71 7.23 -13.24 -7.21
N SER A 72 7.54 -12.61 -6.07
CA SER A 72 7.22 -11.19 -5.86
C SER A 72 8.13 -10.26 -6.69
N VAL A 73 9.35 -10.71 -6.97
CA VAL A 73 10.34 -9.99 -7.77
C VAL A 73 9.99 -10.05 -9.26
N GLU A 74 9.47 -11.18 -9.74
CA GLU A 74 8.98 -11.31 -11.11
C GLU A 74 7.82 -10.36 -11.41
N ALA A 75 6.82 -10.32 -10.52
CA ALA A 75 5.68 -9.40 -10.65
C ALA A 75 6.12 -7.93 -10.66
N TYR A 76 7.09 -7.57 -9.81
CA TYR A 76 7.69 -6.22 -9.80
C TYR A 76 8.39 -5.88 -11.12
N ASN A 77 9.26 -6.77 -11.62
CA ASN A 77 9.98 -6.55 -12.87
C ASN A 77 9.01 -6.44 -14.06
N ALA A 78 7.94 -7.23 -14.07
CA ALA A 78 6.89 -7.17 -15.08
C ALA A 78 6.14 -5.83 -15.04
N ALA A 79 5.73 -5.37 -13.86
CA ALA A 79 5.06 -4.08 -13.68
C ALA A 79 5.98 -2.90 -14.09
N GLN A 80 7.25 -2.93 -13.67
CA GLN A 80 8.24 -1.93 -14.04
C GLN A 80 8.42 -1.85 -15.57
N LYS A 81 8.48 -3.00 -16.24
CA LYS A 81 8.56 -3.06 -17.70
C LYS A 81 7.32 -2.49 -18.39
N ARG A 82 6.11 -2.88 -17.94
CA ARG A 82 4.84 -2.35 -18.50
C ARG A 82 4.74 -0.83 -18.38
N ILE A 83 5.13 -0.30 -17.23
CA ILE A 83 5.18 1.15 -16.98
C ILE A 83 6.21 1.83 -17.90
N ALA A 84 7.40 1.24 -18.07
CA ALA A 84 8.44 1.79 -18.94
C ALA A 84 8.01 1.81 -20.41
N ASP A 85 7.40 0.73 -20.89
CA ASP A 85 6.89 0.62 -22.27
C ASP A 85 5.79 1.66 -22.53
N TYR A 86 4.82 1.79 -21.61
CA TYR A 86 3.76 2.80 -21.70
C TYR A 86 4.32 4.23 -21.67
N LEU A 87 5.32 4.50 -20.81
CA LEU A 87 5.97 5.79 -20.74
C LEU A 87 6.71 6.13 -22.04
N ALA A 88 7.39 5.15 -22.65
CA ALA A 88 8.11 5.32 -23.90
C ALA A 88 7.16 5.66 -25.05
N GLU A 89 6.03 4.96 -25.14
CA GLU A 89 4.97 5.24 -26.13
C GLU A 89 4.41 6.66 -25.94
N MET A 90 4.07 7.04 -24.71
CA MET A 90 3.54 8.36 -24.38
C MET A 90 4.52 9.48 -24.74
N LYS A 91 5.81 9.31 -24.40
CA LYS A 91 6.88 10.25 -24.77
C LYS A 91 7.04 10.37 -26.29
N SER A 92 6.91 9.27 -27.04
CA SER A 92 6.97 9.26 -28.51
C SER A 92 5.82 10.03 -29.13
N THR A 93 4.59 9.79 -28.67
CA THR A 93 3.38 10.48 -29.14
C THR A 93 3.42 11.97 -28.84
N ALA A 94 3.84 12.36 -27.64
CA ALA A 94 4.03 13.76 -27.26
C ALA A 94 5.05 14.48 -28.16
N LYS A 95 6.18 13.83 -28.47
CA LYS A 95 7.19 14.37 -29.41
C LYS A 95 6.65 14.54 -30.83
N LYS A 96 5.86 13.59 -31.33
CA LYS A 96 5.27 13.65 -32.68
C LYS A 96 4.24 14.76 -32.81
N GLN A 97 3.44 14.99 -31.77
CA GLN A 97 2.35 15.97 -31.78
C GLN A 97 2.79 17.36 -31.28
N GLY A 98 3.97 17.48 -30.68
CA GLY A 98 4.44 18.73 -30.07
C GLY A 98 3.64 19.13 -28.82
N THR A 99 2.95 18.18 -28.19
CA THR A 99 2.11 18.43 -27.01
C THR A 99 2.83 18.00 -25.73
N PRO A 100 2.40 18.50 -24.55
CA PRO A 100 2.80 17.92 -23.26
C PRO A 100 2.44 16.43 -23.18
N LEU A 101 2.98 15.74 -22.15
CA LEU A 101 2.55 14.37 -21.83
C LEU A 101 1.07 14.37 -21.47
N MET A 102 0.32 13.50 -22.14
CA MET A 102 -1.12 13.39 -22.03
C MET A 102 -1.49 11.94 -21.69
N ALA A 103 -2.41 11.75 -20.75
CA ALA A 103 -3.07 10.46 -20.52
C ALA A 103 -4.56 10.72 -20.23
N ASP A 104 -5.44 9.88 -20.79
CA ASP A 104 -6.90 9.98 -20.63
C ASP A 104 -7.46 11.40 -20.89
N GLY A 105 -6.89 12.11 -21.87
CA GLY A 105 -7.29 13.46 -22.24
C GLY A 105 -6.85 14.58 -21.28
N LYS A 106 -6.03 14.26 -20.25
CA LYS A 106 -5.49 15.23 -19.30
C LYS A 106 -3.97 15.31 -19.40
N GLN A 107 -3.42 16.48 -19.10
CA GLN A 107 -1.99 16.63 -18.94
C GLN A 107 -1.51 15.86 -17.71
N VAL A 108 -0.45 15.09 -17.88
CA VAL A 108 0.13 14.28 -16.81
C VAL A 108 1.59 14.66 -16.56
N VAL A 109 2.01 14.45 -15.31
CA VAL A 109 3.40 14.62 -14.86
C VAL A 109 3.89 13.27 -14.37
N VAL A 110 5.02 12.82 -14.94
CA VAL A 110 5.66 11.57 -14.55
C VAL A 110 7.01 11.91 -13.93
N ASN A 111 7.15 11.63 -12.64
CA ASN A 111 8.42 11.62 -11.94
C ASN A 111 8.87 10.17 -11.80
N GLU A 112 9.93 9.79 -12.51
CA GLU A 112 10.43 8.40 -12.56
C GLU A 112 10.91 7.91 -11.19
N GLN A 113 11.59 8.76 -10.41
CA GLN A 113 12.01 8.40 -9.04
C GLN A 113 10.80 8.14 -8.12
N GLN A 114 9.75 8.93 -8.29
CA GLN A 114 8.51 8.73 -7.53
C GLN A 114 7.84 7.40 -7.91
N VAL A 115 7.78 7.08 -9.21
CA VAL A 115 7.26 5.80 -9.72
C VAL A 115 8.04 4.62 -9.15
N GLU A 116 9.37 4.67 -9.18
CA GLU A 116 10.24 3.64 -8.61
C GLU A 116 10.02 3.45 -7.11
N LYS A 117 9.93 4.57 -6.35
CA LYS A 117 9.60 4.52 -4.93
C LYS A 117 8.24 3.84 -4.69
N PHE A 118 7.20 4.21 -5.44
CA PHE A 118 5.86 3.60 -5.29
C PHE A 118 5.87 2.11 -5.60
N LEU A 119 6.52 1.68 -6.69
CA LEU A 119 6.64 0.27 -7.04
C LEU A 119 7.35 -0.53 -5.94
N TYR A 120 8.49 -0.02 -5.45
CA TYR A 120 9.27 -0.68 -4.41
C TYR A 120 8.49 -0.78 -3.08
N THR A 121 7.87 0.32 -2.64
CA THR A 121 7.05 0.32 -1.42
C THR A 121 5.87 -0.65 -1.55
N THR A 122 5.25 -0.72 -2.74
CA THR A 122 4.12 -1.62 -3.00
C THR A 122 4.55 -3.08 -2.97
N LEU A 123 5.67 -3.42 -3.62
CA LEU A 123 6.28 -4.76 -3.55
C LEU A 123 6.55 -5.17 -2.10
N LYS A 124 7.14 -4.26 -1.31
CA LYS A 124 7.50 -4.56 0.08
C LYS A 124 6.27 -4.71 0.97
N LEU A 125 5.24 -3.89 0.74
CA LEU A 125 3.94 -4.01 1.39
C LEU A 125 3.29 -5.36 1.06
N ASN A 126 3.21 -5.74 -0.21
CA ASN A 126 2.68 -7.05 -0.64
C ASN A 126 3.48 -8.21 0.00
N SER A 127 4.81 -8.18 -0.07
CA SER A 127 5.68 -9.18 0.57
C SER A 127 5.44 -9.30 2.08
N THR A 128 5.18 -8.18 2.75
CA THR A 128 4.87 -8.15 4.18
C THR A 128 3.49 -8.76 4.46
N ILE A 129 2.49 -8.43 3.65
CA ILE A 129 1.15 -9.03 3.73
C ILE A 129 1.25 -10.54 3.55
N LEU A 130 1.96 -11.03 2.52
CA LEU A 130 2.12 -12.46 2.27
C LEU A 130 2.88 -13.17 3.40
N ARG A 131 3.91 -12.52 3.97
CA ARG A 131 4.70 -13.09 5.08
C ARG A 131 3.89 -13.26 6.36
N TYR A 132 3.10 -12.26 6.73
CA TYR A 132 2.42 -12.24 8.03
C TYR A 132 0.96 -12.66 7.96
N SER A 133 0.32 -12.56 6.80
CA SER A 133 -1.14 -12.64 6.65
C SER A 133 -1.63 -13.71 5.67
N ARG A 134 -0.82 -14.74 5.35
CA ARG A 134 -1.22 -15.77 4.37
C ARG A 134 -2.46 -16.58 4.77
N MET A 135 -2.68 -16.78 6.07
CA MET A 135 -3.78 -17.60 6.61
C MET A 135 -4.87 -16.77 7.32
N VAL A 136 -4.89 -15.44 7.16
CA VAL A 136 -5.89 -14.60 7.83
C VAL A 136 -7.25 -14.66 7.14
N ALA A 137 -8.31 -14.38 7.89
CA ALA A 137 -9.68 -14.33 7.37
C ALA A 137 -9.87 -13.19 6.34
N VAL A 138 -9.29 -12.02 6.60
CA VAL A 138 -9.33 -10.85 5.71
C VAL A 138 -8.15 -9.92 5.98
N VAL A 139 -7.56 -9.37 4.94
CA VAL A 139 -6.56 -8.30 5.01
C VAL A 139 -7.24 -6.98 4.69
N LEU A 140 -7.21 -6.02 5.61
CA LEU A 140 -7.66 -4.65 5.35
C LEU A 140 -6.44 -3.79 5.02
N VAL A 141 -6.42 -3.14 3.84
CA VAL A 141 -5.34 -2.23 3.44
C VAL A 141 -5.92 -0.84 3.20
N SER A 142 -5.23 0.20 3.69
CA SER A 142 -5.59 1.57 3.37
C SER A 142 -5.28 1.88 1.90
N LEU A 143 -6.26 2.35 1.13
CA LEU A 143 -6.06 2.71 -0.27
C LEU A 143 -4.99 3.82 -0.38
N PRO A 144 -3.85 3.58 -1.03
CA PRO A 144 -2.88 4.65 -1.32
C PRO A 144 -3.57 5.72 -2.18
N PRO A 145 -3.48 7.01 -1.85
CA PRO A 145 -4.04 8.04 -2.73
C PRO A 145 -3.23 8.08 -4.03
N PRO A 146 -3.89 8.13 -5.20
CA PRO A 146 -3.18 8.31 -6.46
C PRO A 146 -2.42 9.64 -6.44
N PRO A 147 -1.17 9.71 -6.94
CA PRO A 147 -0.44 10.97 -7.03
C PRO A 147 -1.18 11.95 -7.96
N VAL A 148 -1.05 13.24 -7.67
CA VAL A 148 -1.74 14.29 -8.44
C VAL A 148 -1.16 14.34 -9.86
N ASN A 149 -2.03 14.46 -10.87
CA ASN A 149 -1.67 14.50 -12.29
C ASN A 149 -0.83 13.30 -12.76
N HIS A 150 -0.97 12.16 -12.10
CA HIS A 150 -0.32 10.91 -12.48
C HIS A 150 -1.17 10.12 -13.47
N PRO A 151 -0.58 9.41 -14.45
CA PRO A 151 -1.33 8.53 -15.34
C PRO A 151 -2.11 7.47 -14.55
N ALA A 152 -3.40 7.30 -14.85
CA ALA A 152 -4.25 6.31 -14.17
C ALA A 152 -3.73 4.88 -14.39
N TYR A 153 -3.16 4.62 -15.57
CA TYR A 153 -2.54 3.34 -15.90
C TYR A 153 -1.46 2.92 -14.90
N PHE A 154 -0.56 3.83 -14.52
CA PHE A 154 0.49 3.53 -13.54
C PHE A 154 -0.07 3.22 -12.15
N TYR A 155 -1.12 3.95 -11.75
CA TYR A 155 -1.78 3.67 -10.49
C TYR A 155 -2.39 2.26 -10.45
N MET A 156 -2.97 1.80 -11.56
CA MET A 156 -3.50 0.44 -11.67
C MET A 156 -2.39 -0.61 -11.62
N GLU A 157 -1.23 -0.38 -12.24
CA GLU A 157 -0.08 -1.28 -12.12
C GLU A 157 0.41 -1.43 -10.66
N TYR A 158 0.36 -0.36 -9.87
CA TYR A 158 0.65 -0.45 -8.43
C TYR A 158 -0.43 -1.26 -7.70
N MET A 159 -1.71 -1.06 -8.01
CA MET A 159 -2.78 -1.81 -7.36
C MET A 159 -2.70 -3.30 -7.68
N ASP A 160 -2.39 -3.67 -8.92
CA ASP A 160 -2.20 -5.07 -9.32
C ASP A 160 -1.04 -5.71 -8.55
N LEU A 161 0.10 -5.03 -8.46
CA LEU A 161 1.25 -5.48 -7.66
C LEU A 161 0.90 -5.63 -6.17
N LEU A 162 0.04 -4.77 -5.63
CA LEU A 162 -0.37 -4.81 -4.23
C LEU A 162 -1.24 -6.04 -3.92
N VAL A 163 -2.17 -6.39 -4.81
CA VAL A 163 -3.15 -7.46 -4.59
C VAL A 163 -2.64 -8.83 -5.04
N GLU A 164 -1.54 -8.87 -5.77
CA GLU A 164 -0.90 -10.09 -6.29
C GLU A 164 -0.79 -11.17 -5.21
N ASN A 165 -1.38 -12.33 -5.46
CA ASN A 165 -1.41 -13.49 -4.57
C ASN A 165 -2.02 -13.26 -3.17
N VAL A 166 -2.79 -12.20 -2.95
CA VAL A 166 -3.52 -11.97 -1.70
C VAL A 166 -5.00 -12.37 -1.84
N PRO A 167 -5.44 -13.51 -1.29
CA PRO A 167 -6.73 -14.10 -1.63
C PRO A 167 -7.95 -13.33 -1.11
N ARG A 168 -7.84 -12.64 0.04
CA ARG A 168 -8.96 -11.93 0.70
C ARG A 168 -8.50 -10.57 1.18
N LEU A 169 -8.38 -9.62 0.24
CA LEU A 169 -7.97 -8.25 0.52
C LEU A 169 -9.16 -7.30 0.32
N LEU A 170 -9.42 -6.45 1.32
CA LEU A 170 -10.37 -5.34 1.20
C LEU A 170 -9.59 -4.03 1.30
N ILE A 171 -9.63 -3.25 0.22
CA ILE A 171 -9.01 -1.93 0.18
C ILE A 171 -10.01 -0.89 0.69
N VAL A 172 -9.62 -0.10 1.68
CA VAL A 172 -10.49 0.85 2.37
C VAL A 172 -9.91 2.25 2.30
N LYS A 173 -10.73 3.22 1.88
CA LYS A 173 -10.41 4.66 1.94
C LYS A 173 -11.42 5.37 2.81
N GLY A 174 -10.97 5.95 3.92
CA GLY A 174 -11.83 6.80 4.75
C GLY A 174 -12.00 8.18 4.10
N TYR A 175 -13.20 8.73 4.13
CA TYR A 175 -13.40 10.14 3.85
C TYR A 175 -13.14 10.91 5.15
N ARG A 176 -12.40 12.02 5.12
CA ARG A 176 -11.99 12.81 6.31
C ARG A 176 -13.16 13.39 7.14
N ARG A 177 -14.41 13.06 6.82
CA ARG A 177 -15.63 13.43 7.54
C ARG A 177 -16.09 12.35 8.53
N ASP A 178 -15.59 11.12 8.41
CA ASP A 178 -15.99 10.02 9.27
C ASP A 178 -15.12 10.03 10.55
N VAL A 179 -15.54 10.82 11.53
CA VAL A 179 -14.95 10.82 12.87
C VAL A 179 -15.52 9.63 13.63
N VAL A 180 -14.64 8.78 14.17
CA VAL A 180 -15.03 7.70 15.08
C VAL A 180 -15.39 8.32 16.42
N THR A 181 -16.69 8.52 16.67
CA THR A 181 -17.24 8.61 18.03
C THR A 181 -18.05 7.35 18.29
N LEU A 182 -17.36 6.25 18.57
CA LEU A 182 -17.99 5.05 19.08
C LEU A 182 -17.62 4.86 20.54
N PHE A 183 -18.61 5.11 21.38
CA PHE A 183 -18.69 4.52 22.71
C PHE A 183 -19.51 3.24 22.55
N THR A 184 -18.87 2.10 22.77
CA THR A 184 -19.59 0.90 23.21
C THR A 184 -19.34 0.74 24.70
#